data_AF-A0A3D0UKB6-F1
#
_entry.id   AF-A0A3D0UKB6-F1
#
_cell.length_a   1.000
_cell.length_b   1.000
_cell.length_c   1.000
_cell.angle_alpha   90.00
_cell.angle_beta   90.00
_cell.angle_gamma   90.00
#
_symmetry.space_group_name_H-M   'P 1'
#
loop_
_entity.id
_entity.type
_entity.pdbx_description
1 polymer ?
#
loop_
_entity_poly.entity_id
_entity_poly.type
_entity_poly.pdbx_seq_one_letter_code
_entity_poly.pdbx_strand_id
1 'polypeptide(L)'
;MRPVKNLDAEYVLAGELDVNNRRVIIGLNLVGLALLFLFGWIFFQIASAIRPEIESPSIFSVRGGLEPLGLALGLIIVLIAHELVHGFFFWIFTGDRPKFGLHIFYAYAAAPEWYLPRNYFLVVGLAPFVCLSLAGLLLLPIVPFEMVSELVLSLIFNAAGSVGDFAVSGWLVSQPKTLMIHDIGPRMTFYRMSEPEVAGMSRRWLYLMESLAVDQEEARRVFADLVSRYTEKGRYYHNLGHVKELLDTVDELEALATDFTTIRLAVWFHDAIYDPRAKDNEVKSAQYARKTLQALGLSPEVVDRVSDLILATITHQAPDGDINTQILLDADLAPLGSPETVFKQQSLALRKEFAWLSEEEFQANRARLLTGFLERERIYRTDQLFKSLESQARHNLAKALNRTNNH
;
A
#
# COMPACT_ATOMS: atom_id res chain seq x y z
N MET A 1 18.49 9.00 -7.15
CA MET A 1 17.19 8.70 -7.79
C MET A 1 16.61 10.00 -8.36
N ARG A 2 15.92 9.90 -9.49
CA ARG A 2 15.22 11.01 -10.15
C ARG A 2 13.71 10.72 -10.10
N PRO A 3 12.84 11.72 -10.27
CA PRO A 3 11.41 11.49 -10.47
C PRO A 3 11.13 10.56 -11.66
N VAL A 4 10.11 9.71 -11.55
CA VAL A 4 9.70 8.76 -12.59
C VAL A 4 8.17 8.74 -12.72
N LYS A 5 7.66 8.46 -13.92
CA LYS A 5 6.21 8.27 -14.15
C LYS A 5 5.74 6.85 -13.86
N ASN A 6 6.60 5.87 -14.16
CA ASN A 6 6.34 4.46 -13.92
C ASN A 6 7.27 3.98 -12.81
N LEU A 7 6.68 3.43 -11.76
CA LEU A 7 7.42 2.88 -10.63
C LEU A 7 7.74 1.40 -10.89
N ASP A 8 8.95 0.96 -10.55
CA ASP A 8 9.31 -0.45 -10.66
C ASP A 8 8.41 -1.31 -9.76
N ALA A 9 8.20 -2.56 -10.13
CA ALA A 9 7.52 -3.56 -9.32
C ALA A 9 8.28 -3.90 -8.03
N GLU A 10 9.59 -3.64 -7.95
CA GLU A 10 10.37 -3.74 -6.70
C GLU A 10 9.86 -2.80 -5.59
N TYR A 11 9.06 -1.79 -5.95
CA TYR A 11 8.46 -0.88 -5.01
C TYR A 11 7.04 -1.31 -4.63
N VAL A 12 6.83 -1.51 -3.33
CA VAL A 12 5.52 -1.87 -2.76
C VAL A 12 4.96 -0.72 -1.94
N LEU A 13 3.63 -0.62 -1.89
CA LEU A 13 2.94 0.37 -1.08
C LEU A 13 3.29 0.15 0.40
N ALA A 14 3.79 1.20 1.04
CA ALA A 14 4.24 1.20 2.44
C ALA A 14 3.25 1.92 3.36
N GLY A 15 2.46 2.84 2.83
CA GLY A 15 1.48 3.62 3.58
C GLY A 15 0.84 4.70 2.73
N GLU A 16 -0.15 5.36 3.33
CA GLU A 16 -0.93 6.43 2.73
C GLU A 16 -1.23 7.51 3.77
N LEU A 17 -1.23 8.76 3.32
CA LEU A 17 -1.79 9.90 4.04
C LEU A 17 -2.98 10.44 3.24
N ASP A 18 -4.17 10.41 3.86
CA ASP A 18 -5.40 10.97 3.31
C ASP A 18 -5.81 12.21 4.14
N VAL A 19 -5.93 13.35 3.47
CA VAL A 19 -6.27 14.63 4.10
C VAL A 19 -7.70 14.65 4.65
N ASN A 20 -8.57 13.70 4.29
CA ASN A 20 -9.94 13.61 4.78
C ASN A 20 -10.05 13.00 6.20
N ASN A 21 -8.93 12.57 6.79
CA ASN A 21 -8.93 12.04 8.15
C ASN A 21 -9.09 13.17 9.19
N ARG A 22 -10.32 13.32 9.71
CA ARG A 22 -10.70 14.37 10.67
C ARG A 22 -9.80 14.44 11.92
N ARG A 23 -9.29 13.31 12.42
CA ARG A 23 -8.41 13.31 13.61
C ARG A 23 -7.06 13.95 13.30
N VAL A 24 -6.52 13.66 12.12
CA VAL A 24 -5.25 14.24 11.64
C VAL A 24 -5.40 15.75 11.47
N ILE A 25 -6.48 16.21 10.81
CA ILE A 25 -6.76 17.64 10.63
C ILE A 25 -6.86 18.37 11.97
N ILE A 26 -7.60 17.83 12.94
CA ILE A 26 -7.74 18.47 14.26
C ILE A 26 -6.38 18.56 14.97
N GLY A 27 -5.59 17.48 14.94
CA GLY A 27 -4.26 17.46 15.53
C GLY A 27 -3.33 18.51 14.90
N LEU A 28 -3.29 18.58 13.58
CA LEU A 28 -2.49 19.56 12.85
C LEU A 28 -2.92 21.00 13.14
N ASN A 29 -4.22 21.27 13.23
CA ASN A 29 -4.71 22.61 13.54
C ASN A 29 -4.36 23.07 14.96
N LEU A 30 -4.38 22.16 15.95
CA LEU A 30 -3.94 22.50 17.32
C LEU A 30 -2.45 22.84 17.36
N VAL A 31 -1.62 22.09 16.65
CA VAL A 31 -0.19 22.38 16.51
C VAL A 31 0.03 23.69 15.75
N GLY A 32 -0.71 23.90 14.65
CA GLY A 32 -0.67 25.13 13.86
C GLY A 32 -1.02 26.37 14.69
N LEU A 33 -1.99 26.27 15.60
CA LEU A 33 -2.32 27.35 16.53
C LEU A 33 -1.15 27.68 17.48
N ALA A 34 -0.46 26.66 18.02
CA ALA A 34 0.74 26.89 18.82
C ALA A 34 1.88 27.53 18.00
N LEU A 35 2.06 27.08 16.75
CA LEU A 35 3.02 27.65 15.81
C LEU A 35 2.69 29.10 15.45
N LEU A 36 1.41 29.49 15.41
CA LEU A 36 0.99 30.86 15.18
C LEU A 36 1.59 31.82 16.22
N PHE A 37 1.56 31.45 17.50
CA PHE A 37 2.17 32.26 18.57
C PHE A 37 3.71 32.25 18.48
N LEU A 38 4.31 31.10 18.20
CA LEU A 38 5.76 30.97 18.07
C LEU A 38 6.30 31.83 16.93
N PHE A 39 5.76 31.65 15.72
CA PHE A 39 6.17 32.44 14.55
C PHE A 39 5.73 33.89 14.66
N GLY A 40 4.59 34.16 15.31
CA GLY A 40 4.18 35.51 15.68
C GLY A 40 5.25 36.24 16.48
N TRP A 41 5.77 35.59 17.51
CA TRP A 41 6.88 36.12 18.30
C TRP A 41 8.15 36.28 17.46
N ILE A 42 8.57 35.26 16.71
CA ILE A 42 9.80 35.30 15.90
C ILE A 42 9.76 36.43 14.86
N PHE A 43 8.71 36.50 14.03
CA PHE A 43 8.61 37.51 12.98
C PHE A 43 8.43 38.92 13.55
N PHE A 44 7.77 39.07 14.70
CA PHE A 44 7.73 40.36 15.39
C PHE A 44 9.11 40.82 15.84
N GLN A 45 9.92 39.94 16.44
CA GLN A 45 11.29 40.28 16.86
C GLN A 45 12.16 40.67 15.65
N ILE A 46 12.08 39.91 14.55
CA ILE A 46 12.83 40.22 13.33
C ILE A 46 12.35 41.54 12.72
N ALA A 47 11.03 41.78 12.68
CA ALA A 47 10.48 43.01 12.13
C ALA A 47 10.90 44.23 12.94
N SER A 48 10.85 44.15 14.26
CA SER A 48 11.29 45.23 15.16
C SER A 48 12.79 45.51 15.04
N ALA A 49 13.60 44.48 14.76
CA ALA A 49 15.03 44.65 14.52
C ALA A 49 15.34 45.35 13.17
N ILE A 50 14.53 45.10 12.14
CA ILE A 50 14.68 45.71 10.80
C ILE A 50 14.08 47.11 10.74
N ARG A 51 12.94 47.32 11.43
CA ARG A 51 12.20 48.58 11.53
C ARG A 51 12.00 48.96 12.99
N PRO A 52 12.93 49.71 13.59
CA PRO A 52 12.88 50.08 15.01
C PRO A 52 11.63 50.87 15.41
N GLU A 53 10.96 51.53 14.47
CA GLU A 53 9.65 52.17 14.69
C GLU A 53 8.52 51.20 15.07
N ILE A 54 8.71 49.88 14.91
CA ILE A 54 7.82 48.85 15.43
C ILE A 54 8.16 48.60 16.90
N GLU A 55 7.63 49.45 17.77
CA GLU A 55 7.94 49.42 19.21
C GLU A 55 7.12 48.39 20.00
N SER A 56 5.97 47.97 19.46
CA SER A 56 5.06 47.04 20.14
C SER A 56 4.18 46.24 19.16
N PRO A 57 3.58 45.12 19.60
CA PRO A 57 2.61 44.35 18.80
C PRO A 57 1.32 45.11 18.45
N SER A 58 1.19 46.39 18.83
CA SER A 58 0.05 47.23 18.48
C SER A 58 -0.11 47.46 16.98
N ILE A 59 0.92 47.16 16.17
CA ILE A 59 0.81 47.09 14.70
C ILE A 59 -0.21 46.05 14.22
N PHE A 60 -0.58 45.06 15.07
CA PHE A 60 -1.61 44.07 14.76
C PHE A 60 -3.02 44.48 15.22
N SER A 61 -3.19 45.69 15.75
CA SER A 61 -4.52 46.19 16.11
C SER A 61 -5.34 46.51 14.87
N VAL A 62 -6.52 45.90 14.74
CA VAL A 62 -7.46 46.18 13.64
C VAL A 62 -8.17 47.50 13.93
N ARG A 63 -7.97 48.51 13.08
CA ARG A 63 -8.52 49.86 13.21
C ARG A 63 -9.70 50.09 12.27
N GLY A 64 -10.61 49.12 12.17
CA GLY A 64 -11.85 49.24 11.40
C GLY A 64 -11.65 49.59 9.91
N GLY A 65 -12.69 50.11 9.25
CA GLY A 65 -12.61 50.50 7.84
C GLY A 65 -12.39 49.32 6.89
N LEU A 66 -11.45 49.48 5.95
CA LEU A 66 -11.10 48.45 4.94
C LEU A 66 -9.96 47.51 5.39
N GLU A 67 -9.33 47.74 6.55
CA GLU A 67 -8.22 46.92 7.03
C GLU A 67 -8.57 45.42 7.15
N PRO A 68 -9.76 45.01 7.66
CA PRO A 68 -10.12 43.59 7.70
C PRO A 68 -10.16 42.94 6.30
N LEU A 69 -10.58 43.71 5.29
CA LEU A 69 -10.62 43.24 3.91
C LEU A 69 -9.20 43.12 3.33
N GLY A 70 -8.33 44.09 3.62
CA GLY A 70 -6.91 44.04 3.25
C GLY A 70 -6.19 42.83 3.85
N LEU A 71 -6.43 42.56 5.14
CA LEU A 71 -5.91 41.38 5.83
C LEU A 71 -6.42 40.09 5.20
N ALA A 72 -7.74 39.97 4.98
CA ALA A 72 -8.31 38.79 4.34
C ALA A 72 -7.72 38.55 2.94
N LEU A 73 -7.54 39.62 2.16
CA LEU A 73 -6.92 39.55 0.83
C LEU A 73 -5.45 39.13 0.91
N GLY A 74 -4.67 39.67 1.86
CA GLY A 74 -3.28 39.26 2.09
C GLY A 74 -3.15 37.77 2.41
N LEU A 75 -4.05 37.24 3.25
CA LEU A 75 -4.10 35.81 3.57
C LEU A 75 -4.45 34.93 2.36
N ILE A 76 -5.35 35.39 1.50
CA ILE A 76 -5.66 34.67 0.25
C ILE A 76 -4.46 34.69 -0.70
N ILE A 77 -3.80 35.86 -0.83
CA ILE A 77 -2.62 36.00 -1.69
C ILE A 77 -1.49 35.09 -1.20
N VAL A 78 -1.21 35.05 0.10
CA VAL A 78 -0.13 34.21 0.63
C VAL A 78 -0.45 32.73 0.50
N LEU A 79 -1.71 32.32 0.67
CA LEU A 79 -2.14 30.94 0.40
C LEU A 79 -1.93 30.56 -1.07
N ILE A 80 -2.33 31.43 -2.01
CA ILE A 80 -2.10 31.20 -3.44
C ILE A 80 -0.59 31.13 -3.72
N ALA A 81 0.19 32.06 -3.17
CA ALA A 81 1.64 32.08 -3.34
C ALA A 81 2.29 30.81 -2.78
N HIS A 82 1.79 30.29 -1.65
CA HIS A 82 2.25 29.05 -1.03
C HIS A 82 2.10 27.87 -1.97
N GLU A 83 0.89 27.65 -2.50
CA GLU A 83 0.66 26.57 -3.46
C GLU A 83 1.47 26.75 -4.73
N LEU A 84 1.59 27.98 -5.25
CA LEU A 84 2.40 28.27 -6.43
C LEU A 84 3.88 27.92 -6.22
N VAL A 85 4.42 28.09 -5.00
CA VAL A 85 5.79 27.67 -4.69
C VAL A 85 5.91 26.14 -4.72
N HIS A 86 4.97 25.39 -4.12
CA HIS A 86 4.93 23.94 -4.27
C HIS A 86 4.90 23.52 -5.74
N GLY A 87 3.97 24.10 -6.51
CA GLY A 87 3.81 23.84 -7.93
C GLY A 87 5.06 24.18 -8.76
N PHE A 88 5.76 25.25 -8.43
CA PHE A 88 7.03 25.62 -9.08
C PHE A 88 8.10 24.56 -8.89
N PHE A 89 8.26 24.02 -7.68
CA PHE A 89 9.23 22.95 -7.43
C PHE A 89 8.80 21.62 -8.05
N PHE A 90 7.51 21.28 -8.02
CA PHE A 90 6.99 20.14 -8.79
C PHE A 90 7.32 20.28 -10.28
N TRP A 91 7.10 21.46 -10.86
CA TRP A 91 7.39 21.72 -12.27
C TRP A 91 8.89 21.60 -12.59
N ILE A 92 9.76 22.18 -11.77
CA ILE A 92 11.23 22.08 -11.98
C ILE A 92 11.70 20.62 -11.91
N PHE A 93 11.16 19.83 -10.99
CA PHE A 93 11.61 18.47 -10.76
C PHE A 93 11.08 17.46 -11.77
N THR A 94 9.86 17.68 -12.26
CA THR A 94 9.17 16.75 -13.17
C THR A 94 9.24 17.18 -14.63
N GLY A 95 9.37 18.48 -14.89
CA GLY A 95 9.20 19.07 -16.22
C GLY A 95 7.74 19.19 -16.67
N ASP A 96 6.79 18.67 -15.90
CA ASP A 96 5.37 18.67 -16.21
C ASP A 96 4.61 19.73 -15.41
N ARG A 97 3.49 20.21 -15.96
CA ARG A 97 2.65 21.19 -15.26
C ARG A 97 2.03 20.57 -14.00
N PRO A 98 2.18 21.20 -12.82
CA PRO A 98 1.52 20.73 -11.61
C PRO A 98 0.00 20.89 -11.72
N LYS A 99 -0.75 20.07 -10.99
CA LYS A 99 -2.19 20.24 -10.79
C LYS A 99 -2.43 21.02 -9.50
N PHE A 100 -3.35 21.97 -9.53
CA PHE A 100 -3.75 22.75 -8.36
C PHE A 100 -5.21 22.46 -8.02
N GLY A 101 -5.56 22.51 -6.74
CA GLY A 101 -6.94 22.43 -6.27
C GLY A 101 -7.19 23.35 -5.09
N LEU A 102 -8.44 23.82 -4.97
CA LEU A 102 -8.90 24.67 -3.88
C LEU A 102 -10.20 24.10 -3.32
N HIS A 103 -10.20 23.78 -2.04
CA HIS A 103 -11.34 23.34 -1.25
C HIS A 103 -11.56 24.29 -0.07
N ILE A 104 -12.74 24.22 0.55
CA ILE A 104 -13.12 25.12 1.66
C ILE A 104 -12.12 25.05 2.83
N PHE A 105 -11.50 23.88 3.04
CA PHE A 105 -10.63 23.64 4.19
C PHE A 105 -9.14 23.47 3.83
N TYR A 106 -8.80 23.35 2.55
CA TYR A 106 -7.42 23.15 2.11
C TYR A 106 -7.23 23.56 0.64
N ALA A 107 -6.02 23.95 0.28
CA ALA A 107 -5.55 24.04 -1.10
C ALA A 107 -4.43 23.01 -1.30
N TYR A 108 -4.12 22.69 -2.55
CA TYR A 108 -2.98 21.83 -2.84
C TYR A 108 -2.38 22.14 -4.21
N ALA A 109 -1.09 21.86 -4.35
CA ALA A 109 -0.40 21.62 -5.60
C ALA A 109 0.11 20.17 -5.61
N ALA A 110 0.07 19.50 -6.76
CA ALA A 110 0.44 18.09 -6.88
C ALA A 110 1.07 17.77 -8.24
N ALA A 111 1.83 16.67 -8.30
CA ALA A 111 2.39 16.10 -9.52
C ALA A 111 1.88 14.65 -9.71
N PRO A 112 0.59 14.47 -10.03
CA PRO A 112 -0.09 13.17 -9.93
C PRO A 112 0.39 12.11 -10.93
N GLU A 113 1.14 12.49 -11.95
CA GLU A 113 1.69 11.52 -12.91
C GLU A 113 3.11 11.07 -12.51
N TRP A 114 3.61 11.50 -11.35
CA TRP A 114 5.01 11.36 -10.96
C TRP A 114 5.19 10.77 -9.56
N TYR A 115 6.13 9.85 -9.47
CA TYR A 115 6.71 9.37 -8.23
C TYR A 115 7.99 10.15 -7.97
N LEU A 116 8.03 10.89 -6.86
CA LEU A 116 9.15 11.72 -6.46
C LEU A 116 10.01 11.01 -5.40
N PRO A 117 11.35 11.02 -5.51
CA PRO A 117 12.20 10.55 -4.44
C PRO A 117 12.06 11.41 -3.19
N ARG A 118 12.18 10.80 -2.01
CA ARG A 118 12.15 11.45 -0.68
C ARG A 118 12.77 12.85 -0.62
N ASN A 119 13.99 13.02 -1.12
CA ASN A 119 14.70 14.30 -1.01
C ASN A 119 14.11 15.41 -1.90
N TYR A 120 13.52 15.05 -3.04
CA TYR A 120 12.82 16.03 -3.88
C TYR A 120 11.56 16.51 -3.17
N PHE A 121 10.82 15.57 -2.58
CA PHE A 121 9.61 15.89 -1.84
C PHE A 121 9.89 16.73 -0.58
N LEU A 122 11.02 16.50 0.11
CA LEU A 122 11.47 17.38 1.21
C LEU A 122 11.69 18.84 0.75
N VAL A 123 12.23 19.03 -0.46
CA VAL A 123 12.41 20.39 -1.00
C VAL A 123 11.06 21.00 -1.33
N VAL A 124 10.16 20.26 -1.98
CA VAL A 124 8.79 20.74 -2.25
C VAL A 124 8.11 21.15 -0.94
N GLY A 125 8.01 20.25 0.03
CA GLY A 125 7.33 20.49 1.30
C GLY A 125 7.85 21.71 2.06
N LEU A 126 9.18 21.90 2.13
CA LEU A 126 9.77 23.01 2.89
C LEU A 126 9.86 24.32 2.09
N ALA A 127 9.68 24.29 0.77
CA ALA A 127 9.90 25.45 -0.09
C ALA A 127 8.98 26.64 0.22
N PRO A 128 7.65 26.50 0.40
CA PRO A 128 6.80 27.66 0.68
C PRO A 128 7.19 28.38 1.97
N PHE A 129 7.51 27.63 3.03
CA PHE A 129 8.01 28.22 4.27
C PHE A 129 9.30 29.00 4.01
N VAL A 130 10.29 28.40 3.37
CA VAL A 130 11.61 29.03 3.16
C VAL A 130 11.52 30.21 2.20
N CYS A 131 10.96 30.00 1.00
CA CYS A 131 10.93 30.99 -0.07
C CYS A 131 10.08 32.22 0.31
N LEU A 132 8.88 32.03 0.85
CA LEU A 132 8.00 33.15 1.19
C LEU A 132 8.49 33.89 2.44
N SER A 133 9.05 33.18 3.42
CA SER A 133 9.67 33.84 4.58
C SER A 133 10.84 34.71 4.15
N LEU A 134 11.76 34.20 3.34
CA LEU A 134 12.89 34.98 2.84
C LEU A 134 12.42 36.17 1.98
N ALA A 135 11.45 35.95 1.08
CA ALA A 135 10.91 37.01 0.25
C ALA A 135 10.26 38.12 1.09
N GLY A 136 9.42 37.78 2.06
CA GLY A 136 8.78 38.78 2.91
C GLY A 136 9.77 39.51 3.82
N LEU A 137 10.79 38.83 4.34
CA LEU A 137 11.87 39.48 5.09
C LEU A 137 12.69 40.46 4.24
N LEU A 138 12.92 40.16 2.95
CA LEU A 138 13.58 41.06 2.00
C LEU A 138 12.70 42.25 1.59
N LEU A 139 11.37 42.08 1.57
CA LEU A 139 10.42 43.17 1.30
C LEU A 139 10.22 44.10 2.51
N LEU A 140 10.43 43.59 3.71
CA LEU A 140 10.18 44.31 4.95
C LEU A 140 10.86 45.69 5.01
N PRO A 141 12.13 45.91 4.64
CA PRO A 141 12.75 47.24 4.70
C PRO A 141 12.22 48.25 3.66
N ILE A 142 11.47 47.82 2.64
CA ILE A 142 11.06 48.68 1.51
C ILE A 142 9.55 48.92 1.42
N VAL A 143 8.73 48.08 2.05
CA VAL A 143 7.26 48.22 2.01
C VAL A 143 6.79 49.48 2.75
N PRO A 144 5.69 50.16 2.35
CA PRO A 144 5.13 51.26 3.15
C PRO A 144 4.78 50.81 4.57
N PHE A 145 4.90 51.72 5.55
CA PHE A 145 4.68 51.38 6.96
C PHE A 145 3.27 50.84 7.22
N GLU A 146 2.30 51.36 6.47
CA GLU A 146 0.89 50.97 6.53
C GLU A 146 0.65 49.52 6.12
N MET A 147 1.54 48.92 5.32
CA MET A 147 1.45 47.55 4.82
C MET A 147 2.30 46.55 5.63
N VAL A 148 3.05 47.03 6.62
CA VAL A 148 3.94 46.19 7.43
C VAL A 148 3.13 45.16 8.20
N SER A 149 1.96 45.54 8.72
CA SER A 149 1.12 44.64 9.52
C SER A 149 0.62 43.45 8.69
N GLU A 150 0.19 43.70 7.47
CA GLU A 150 -0.33 42.74 6.50
C GLU A 150 0.78 41.81 6.03
N LEU A 151 1.97 42.35 5.76
CA LEU A 151 3.13 41.55 5.36
C LEU A 151 3.56 40.62 6.50
N VAL A 152 3.72 41.14 7.72
CA VAL A 152 4.15 40.35 8.88
C VAL A 152 3.10 39.30 9.24
N LEU A 153 1.81 39.65 9.23
CA LEU A 153 0.74 38.66 9.43
C LEU A 153 0.75 37.58 8.34
N SER A 154 0.92 37.95 7.07
CA SER A 154 1.00 36.97 5.97
C SER A 154 2.17 36.00 6.17
N LEU A 155 3.33 36.47 6.63
CA LEU A 155 4.48 35.63 6.98
C LEU A 155 4.17 34.66 8.13
N ILE A 156 3.53 35.16 9.18
CA ILE A 156 3.14 34.36 10.35
C ILE A 156 2.15 33.26 9.94
N PHE A 157 1.11 33.60 9.18
CA PHE A 157 0.09 32.65 8.73
C PHE A 157 0.67 31.62 7.75
N ASN A 158 1.57 32.01 6.84
CA ASN A 158 2.26 31.05 5.98
C ASN A 158 3.10 30.07 6.80
N ALA A 159 3.92 30.57 7.74
CA ALA A 159 4.80 29.73 8.54
C ALA A 159 4.04 28.78 9.48
N ALA A 160 3.00 29.27 10.14
CA ALA A 160 2.13 28.44 10.97
C ALA A 160 1.27 27.47 10.14
N GLY A 161 0.83 27.91 8.95
CA GLY A 161 0.06 27.11 8.00
C GLY A 161 0.83 25.93 7.39
N SER A 162 2.16 26.04 7.28
CA SER A 162 3.07 24.95 6.87
C SER A 162 3.17 23.78 7.86
N VAL A 163 2.33 23.72 8.91
CA VAL A 163 2.37 22.63 9.90
C VAL A 163 2.23 21.24 9.26
N GLY A 164 1.40 21.10 8.22
CA GLY A 164 1.26 19.86 7.46
C GLY A 164 2.56 19.49 6.75
N ASP A 165 3.19 20.46 6.08
CA ASP A 165 4.47 20.30 5.40
C ASP A 165 5.58 19.89 6.37
N PHE A 166 5.62 20.48 7.57
CA PHE A 166 6.60 20.16 8.60
C PHE A 166 6.39 18.75 9.15
N ALA A 167 5.14 18.34 9.37
CA ALA A 167 4.82 17.01 9.84
C ALA A 167 5.25 15.95 8.81
N VAL A 168 4.89 16.14 7.54
CA VAL A 168 5.29 15.24 6.44
C VAL A 168 6.81 15.23 6.29
N SER A 169 7.46 16.40 6.26
CA SER A 169 8.91 16.51 6.11
C SER A 169 9.66 15.89 7.28
N GLY A 170 9.20 16.09 8.51
CA GLY A 170 9.77 15.51 9.72
C GLY A 170 9.71 13.97 9.69
N TRP A 171 8.57 13.41 9.27
CA TRP A 171 8.45 11.97 9.06
C TRP A 171 9.35 11.47 7.92
N LEU A 172 9.40 12.18 6.79
CA LEU A 172 10.24 11.81 5.65
C LEU A 172 11.73 11.76 6.00
N VAL A 173 12.22 12.62 6.91
CA VAL A 173 13.62 12.59 7.36
C VAL A 173 14.01 11.24 7.98
N SER A 174 13.07 10.56 8.65
CA SER A 174 13.31 9.24 9.24
C SER A 174 13.17 8.07 8.25
N GLN A 175 12.71 8.33 7.03
CA GLN A 175 12.50 7.29 6.01
C GLN A 175 13.77 7.03 5.18
N PRO A 176 13.95 5.84 4.57
CA PRO A 176 15.11 5.58 3.73
C PRO A 176 15.14 6.48 2.48
N LYS A 177 16.34 6.82 1.99
CA LYS A 177 16.53 7.64 0.77
C LYS A 177 15.90 7.03 -0.49
N THR A 178 15.60 5.73 -0.47
CA THR A 178 14.93 4.99 -1.54
C THR A 178 13.43 5.17 -1.56
N LEU A 179 12.81 5.78 -0.54
CA LEU A 179 11.36 6.01 -0.51
C LEU A 179 10.93 6.88 -1.70
N MET A 180 9.88 6.44 -2.38
CA MET A 180 9.21 7.14 -3.47
C MET A 180 7.82 7.59 -3.01
N ILE A 181 7.46 8.82 -3.36
CA ILE A 181 6.21 9.47 -2.94
C ILE A 181 5.40 9.78 -4.19
N HIS A 182 4.14 9.43 -4.17
CA HIS A 182 3.19 9.79 -5.21
C HIS A 182 2.11 10.65 -4.57
N ASP A 183 2.02 11.88 -5.06
CA ASP A 183 1.13 12.90 -4.52
C ASP A 183 0.14 13.34 -5.59
N ILE A 184 -1.14 13.05 -5.34
CA ILE A 184 -2.24 13.40 -6.22
C ILE A 184 -3.05 14.59 -5.69
N GLY A 185 -2.65 15.18 -4.56
CA GLY A 185 -3.30 16.31 -3.90
C GLY A 185 -3.98 15.93 -2.59
N PRO A 186 -5.24 15.46 -2.61
CA PRO A 186 -5.94 15.07 -1.39
C PRO A 186 -5.38 13.77 -0.77
N ARG A 187 -4.52 13.06 -1.49
CA ARG A 187 -3.93 11.81 -1.06
C ARG A 187 -2.48 11.73 -1.47
N MET A 188 -1.68 11.21 -0.57
CA MET A 188 -0.26 10.93 -0.78
C MET A 188 0.03 9.47 -0.42
N THR A 189 0.65 8.73 -1.34
CA THR A 189 1.04 7.33 -1.15
C THR A 189 2.56 7.20 -1.13
N PHE A 190 3.04 6.27 -0.32
CA PHE A 190 4.47 6.07 -0.06
C PHE A 190 4.88 4.67 -0.47
N TYR A 191 5.96 4.55 -1.23
CA TYR A 191 6.45 3.29 -1.75
C TYR A 191 7.89 3.03 -1.33
N ARG A 192 8.14 1.79 -0.90
CA ARG A 192 9.47 1.33 -0.46
C ARG A 192 9.93 0.15 -1.30
N MET A 193 11.23 0.04 -1.49
CA MET A 193 11.83 -1.17 -2.06
C MET A 193 11.53 -2.36 -1.14
N SER A 194 11.03 -3.45 -1.71
CA SER A 194 10.79 -4.71 -1.01
C SER A 194 11.95 -5.68 -1.15
N GLU A 195 11.95 -6.74 -0.35
CA GLU A 195 12.86 -7.87 -0.52
C GLU A 195 12.65 -8.53 -1.90
N PRO A 196 13.68 -9.21 -2.46
CA PRO A 196 13.63 -9.77 -3.82
C PRO A 196 12.46 -10.73 -4.07
N GLU A 197 12.07 -11.51 -3.06
CA GLU A 197 10.94 -12.45 -3.15
C GLU A 197 9.61 -11.70 -3.33
N VAL A 198 9.34 -10.72 -2.46
CA VAL A 198 8.14 -9.87 -2.55
C VAL A 198 8.13 -9.07 -3.85
N ALA A 199 9.30 -8.59 -4.30
CA ALA A 199 9.42 -7.89 -5.58
C ALA A 199 9.10 -8.80 -6.78
N GLY A 200 9.52 -10.07 -6.74
CA GLY A 200 9.15 -11.08 -7.74
C GLY A 200 7.64 -11.31 -7.80
N MET A 201 7.01 -11.43 -6.63
CA MET A 201 5.56 -11.57 -6.50
C MET A 201 4.81 -10.32 -6.98
N SER A 202 5.31 -9.13 -6.64
CA SER A 202 4.79 -7.85 -7.11
C SER A 202 4.81 -7.77 -8.65
N ARG A 203 5.92 -8.15 -9.29
CA ARG A 203 6.01 -8.22 -10.77
C ARG A 203 4.93 -9.11 -11.38
N ARG A 204 4.77 -10.32 -10.84
CA ARG A 204 3.76 -11.28 -11.33
C ARG A 204 2.34 -10.73 -11.21
N TRP A 205 2.03 -10.10 -10.08
CA TRP A 205 0.72 -9.49 -9.85
C TRP A 205 0.47 -8.29 -10.76
N LEU A 206 1.40 -7.34 -10.82
CA LEU A 206 1.22 -6.12 -11.64
C LEU A 206 1.11 -6.43 -13.13
N TYR A 207 1.86 -7.42 -13.62
CA TYR A 207 1.73 -7.90 -15.00
C TYR A 207 0.34 -8.51 -15.27
N LEU A 208 -0.17 -9.32 -14.34
CA LEU A 208 -1.54 -9.87 -14.45
C LEU A 208 -2.58 -8.75 -14.47
N MET A 209 -2.45 -7.75 -13.60
CA MET A 209 -3.35 -6.59 -13.54
C MET A 209 -3.27 -5.73 -14.80
N GLU A 210 -2.08 -5.51 -15.35
CA GLU A 210 -1.88 -4.79 -16.61
C GLU A 210 -2.59 -5.50 -17.78
N SER A 211 -2.48 -6.84 -17.85
CA SER A 211 -3.16 -7.63 -18.89
C SER A 211 -4.69 -7.55 -18.83
N LEU A 212 -5.23 -7.15 -17.67
CA LEU A 212 -6.65 -6.94 -17.41
C LEU A 212 -7.08 -5.47 -17.48
N ALA A 213 -6.18 -4.58 -17.92
CA ALA A 213 -6.38 -3.13 -17.97
C ALA A 213 -6.77 -2.51 -16.62
N VAL A 214 -6.31 -3.11 -15.52
CA VAL A 214 -6.50 -2.59 -14.16
C VAL A 214 -5.49 -1.47 -13.89
N ASP A 215 -5.97 -0.41 -13.24
CA ASP A 215 -5.13 0.70 -12.79
C ASP A 215 -3.98 0.20 -11.89
N GLN A 216 -2.76 0.67 -12.16
CA GLN A 216 -1.56 0.16 -11.50
C GLN A 216 -1.45 0.63 -10.05
N GLU A 217 -2.06 1.75 -9.66
CA GLU A 217 -2.08 2.19 -8.27
C GLU A 217 -3.04 1.29 -7.46
N GLU A 218 -4.23 1.02 -7.99
CA GLU A 218 -5.19 0.09 -7.38
C GLU A 218 -4.64 -1.34 -7.32
N ALA A 219 -3.94 -1.78 -8.36
CA ALA A 219 -3.22 -3.06 -8.36
C ALA A 219 -2.21 -3.13 -7.20
N ARG A 220 -1.40 -2.08 -6.98
CA ARG A 220 -0.42 -2.05 -5.88
C ARG A 220 -1.08 -2.04 -4.50
N ARG A 221 -2.23 -1.39 -4.35
CA ARG A 221 -3.03 -1.40 -3.11
C ARG A 221 -3.50 -2.81 -2.79
N VAL A 222 -4.09 -3.50 -3.77
CA VAL A 222 -4.56 -4.88 -3.59
C VAL A 222 -3.39 -5.82 -3.32
N PHE A 223 -2.25 -5.65 -4.01
CA PHE A 223 -1.06 -6.43 -3.73
C PHE A 223 -0.57 -6.25 -2.28
N ALA A 224 -0.53 -5.00 -1.80
CA ALA A 224 -0.14 -4.72 -0.43
C ALA A 224 -1.11 -5.34 0.59
N ASP A 225 -2.42 -5.33 0.32
CA ASP A 225 -3.42 -6.01 1.17
C ASP A 225 -3.17 -7.53 1.17
N LEU A 226 -2.98 -8.15 0.01
CA LEU A 226 -2.65 -9.57 -0.11
C LEU A 226 -1.37 -9.92 0.66
N VAL A 227 -0.29 -9.17 0.47
CA VAL A 227 0.97 -9.38 1.22
C VAL A 227 0.72 -9.26 2.71
N SER A 228 -0.05 -8.27 3.17
CA SER A 228 -0.35 -8.10 4.60
C SER A 228 -1.07 -9.32 5.20
N ARG A 229 -2.02 -9.90 4.45
CA ARG A 229 -2.77 -11.10 4.85
C ARG A 229 -1.87 -12.33 4.90
N TYR A 230 -1.07 -12.56 3.84
CA TYR A 230 -0.16 -13.69 3.76
C TYR A 230 1.06 -13.59 4.69
N THR A 231 1.27 -12.43 5.32
CA THR A 231 2.31 -12.21 6.35
C THR A 231 1.76 -12.06 7.76
N GLU A 232 0.47 -12.32 7.97
CA GLU A 232 -0.15 -12.32 9.30
C GLU A 232 0.55 -13.30 10.25
N LYS A 233 0.63 -12.90 11.53
CA LYS A 233 1.26 -13.71 12.56
C LYS A 233 0.54 -15.05 12.70
N GLY A 234 1.30 -16.14 12.54
CA GLY A 234 0.78 -17.51 12.67
C GLY A 234 0.61 -18.24 11.35
N ARG A 235 0.81 -17.56 10.21
CA ARG A 235 0.94 -18.21 8.89
C ARG A 235 2.37 -18.67 8.67
N TYR A 236 2.59 -19.96 8.85
CA TYR A 236 3.90 -20.60 8.67
C TYR A 236 3.97 -21.38 7.36
N TYR A 237 2.85 -21.96 6.93
CA TYR A 237 2.67 -22.68 5.68
C TYR A 237 1.83 -21.85 4.70
N HIS A 238 0.67 -21.35 5.09
CA HIS A 238 -0.24 -20.57 4.21
C HIS A 238 0.21 -19.10 4.10
N ASN A 239 1.44 -18.90 3.62
CA ASN A 239 2.12 -17.61 3.48
C ASN A 239 2.35 -17.26 1.99
N LEU A 240 3.06 -16.16 1.73
CA LEU A 240 3.30 -15.69 0.36
C LEU A 240 4.16 -16.68 -0.46
N GLY A 241 5.02 -17.46 0.19
CA GLY A 241 5.82 -18.52 -0.44
C GLY A 241 4.94 -19.65 -0.97
N HIS A 242 3.89 -20.05 -0.25
CA HIS A 242 2.89 -21.02 -0.74
C HIS A 242 2.21 -20.51 -2.02
N VAL A 243 1.76 -19.25 -2.02
CA VAL A 243 1.18 -18.64 -3.23
C VAL A 243 2.17 -18.67 -4.40
N LYS A 244 3.45 -18.39 -4.15
CA LYS A 244 4.51 -18.47 -5.17
C LYS A 244 4.67 -19.90 -5.71
N GLU A 245 4.72 -20.90 -4.84
CA GLU A 245 4.84 -22.32 -5.23
C GLU A 245 3.65 -22.76 -6.11
N LEU A 246 2.43 -22.35 -5.76
CA LEU A 246 1.24 -22.61 -6.57
C LEU A 246 1.30 -21.89 -7.92
N LEU A 247 1.71 -20.62 -7.95
CA LEU A 247 1.89 -19.88 -9.21
C LEU A 247 2.92 -20.54 -10.12
N ASP A 248 4.06 -20.95 -9.58
CA ASP A 248 5.08 -21.68 -10.34
C ASP A 248 4.54 -22.99 -10.92
N THR A 249 3.72 -23.72 -10.14
CA THR A 249 3.12 -24.98 -10.59
C THR A 249 2.07 -24.77 -11.68
N VAL A 250 1.19 -23.77 -11.56
CA VAL A 250 0.19 -23.51 -12.61
C VAL A 250 0.83 -22.93 -13.87
N ASP A 251 1.95 -22.20 -13.77
CA ASP A 251 2.73 -21.72 -14.91
C ASP A 251 3.24 -22.92 -15.77
N GLU A 252 3.60 -24.05 -15.15
CA GLU A 252 3.98 -25.28 -15.88
C GLU A 252 2.81 -25.94 -16.62
N LEU A 253 1.57 -25.61 -16.27
CA LEU A 253 0.34 -26.19 -16.80
C LEU A 253 -0.43 -25.23 -17.72
N GLU A 254 0.13 -24.05 -18.04
CA GLU A 254 -0.51 -23.01 -18.84
C GLU A 254 -1.09 -23.55 -20.15
N ALA A 255 -0.35 -24.44 -20.84
CA ALA A 255 -0.77 -25.02 -22.12
C ALA A 255 -2.04 -25.91 -22.03
N LEU A 256 -2.40 -26.38 -20.84
CA LEU A 256 -3.61 -27.16 -20.60
C LEU A 256 -4.82 -26.29 -20.22
N ALA A 257 -4.56 -25.07 -19.74
CA ALA A 257 -5.60 -24.19 -19.24
C ALA A 257 -6.46 -23.64 -20.38
N THR A 258 -7.78 -23.68 -20.19
CA THR A 258 -8.73 -23.02 -21.10
C THR A 258 -8.98 -21.57 -20.70
N ASP A 259 -8.73 -21.23 -19.44
CA ASP A 259 -8.77 -19.87 -18.90
C ASP A 259 -7.71 -19.75 -17.81
N PHE A 260 -6.50 -19.39 -18.23
CA PHE A 260 -5.35 -19.31 -17.33
C PHE A 260 -5.43 -18.10 -16.38
N THR A 261 -6.09 -17.03 -16.82
CA THR A 261 -6.28 -15.81 -16.03
C THR A 261 -7.04 -16.08 -14.75
N THR A 262 -8.19 -16.79 -14.82
CA THR A 262 -8.98 -17.08 -13.62
C THR A 262 -8.28 -18.03 -12.67
N ILE A 263 -7.48 -18.98 -13.17
CA ILE A 263 -6.62 -19.83 -12.35
C ILE A 263 -5.61 -18.98 -11.56
N ARG A 264 -4.87 -18.10 -12.23
CA ARG A 264 -3.88 -17.24 -11.56
C ARG A 264 -4.52 -16.32 -10.53
N LEU A 265 -5.67 -15.73 -10.85
CA LEU A 265 -6.44 -14.95 -9.88
C LEU A 265 -6.86 -15.82 -8.68
N ALA A 266 -7.41 -17.01 -8.90
CA ALA A 266 -7.80 -17.90 -7.80
C ALA A 266 -6.61 -18.27 -6.89
N VAL A 267 -5.42 -18.53 -7.45
CA VAL A 267 -4.20 -18.79 -6.67
C VAL A 267 -3.87 -17.62 -5.73
N TRP A 268 -3.96 -16.37 -6.20
CA TRP A 268 -3.70 -15.20 -5.35
C TRP A 268 -4.67 -15.04 -4.18
N PHE A 269 -5.88 -15.58 -4.29
CA PHE A 269 -6.96 -15.30 -3.34
C PHE A 269 -7.39 -16.52 -2.51
N HIS A 270 -7.11 -17.76 -2.89
CA HIS A 270 -7.71 -18.96 -2.29
C HIS A 270 -7.56 -19.04 -0.76
N ASP A 271 -6.40 -18.65 -0.24
CA ASP A 271 -6.08 -18.59 1.20
C ASP A 271 -5.84 -17.16 1.70
N ALA A 272 -6.40 -16.16 1.02
CA ALA A 272 -6.25 -14.77 1.45
C ALA A 272 -6.90 -14.52 2.81
N ILE A 273 -7.96 -15.26 3.16
CA ILE A 273 -8.51 -15.35 4.51
C ILE A 273 -8.17 -16.71 5.10
N TYR A 274 -7.53 -16.74 6.27
CA TYR A 274 -7.10 -17.98 6.89
C TYR A 274 -7.05 -17.85 8.41
N ASP A 275 -7.85 -18.67 9.09
CA ASP A 275 -7.69 -19.01 10.50
C ASP A 275 -7.70 -20.54 10.60
N PRO A 276 -6.64 -21.18 11.13
CA PRO A 276 -6.59 -22.64 11.24
C PRO A 276 -7.69 -23.23 12.13
N ARG A 277 -8.39 -22.41 12.93
CA ARG A 277 -9.54 -22.82 13.77
C ARG A 277 -10.89 -22.71 13.05
N ALA A 278 -10.95 -21.98 11.95
CA ALA A 278 -12.18 -21.74 11.21
C ALA A 278 -12.43 -22.84 10.17
N LYS A 279 -13.69 -22.96 9.72
CA LYS A 279 -14.12 -23.93 8.69
C LYS A 279 -14.66 -23.26 7.42
N ASP A 280 -14.61 -21.93 7.38
CA ASP A 280 -15.20 -21.09 6.34
C ASP A 280 -14.15 -20.19 5.68
N ASN A 281 -12.87 -20.58 5.75
CA ASN A 281 -11.75 -19.82 5.20
C ASN A 281 -11.92 -19.62 3.69
N GLU A 282 -12.15 -20.69 2.94
CA GLU A 282 -12.30 -20.69 1.49
C GLU A 282 -13.53 -19.88 1.07
N VAL A 283 -14.63 -19.97 1.82
CA VAL A 283 -15.84 -19.18 1.59
C VAL A 283 -15.56 -17.69 1.80
N LYS A 284 -14.85 -17.33 2.87
CA LYS A 284 -14.46 -15.94 3.14
C LYS A 284 -13.44 -15.42 2.14
N SER A 285 -12.49 -16.25 1.72
CA SER A 285 -11.52 -15.96 0.66
C SER A 285 -12.22 -15.71 -0.67
N ALA A 286 -13.19 -16.53 -1.04
CA ALA A 286 -14.01 -16.32 -2.24
C ALA A 286 -14.84 -15.03 -2.17
N GLN A 287 -15.45 -14.72 -1.02
CA GLN A 287 -16.17 -13.46 -0.81
C GLN A 287 -15.24 -12.24 -0.89
N TYR A 288 -14.05 -12.35 -0.31
CA TYR A 288 -13.02 -11.33 -0.40
C TYR A 288 -12.54 -11.13 -1.84
N ALA A 289 -12.26 -12.21 -2.57
CA ALA A 289 -11.91 -12.16 -3.99
C ALA A 289 -13.00 -11.46 -4.81
N ARG A 290 -14.27 -11.84 -4.61
CA ARG A 290 -15.41 -11.22 -5.31
C ARG A 290 -15.45 -9.72 -5.10
N LYS A 291 -15.42 -9.26 -3.84
CA LYS A 291 -15.46 -7.84 -3.51
C LYS A 291 -14.28 -7.07 -4.13
N THR A 292 -13.08 -7.63 -4.01
CA THR A 292 -11.85 -6.98 -4.48
C THR A 292 -11.80 -6.90 -6.00
N LEU A 293 -12.06 -8.00 -6.70
CA LEU A 293 -12.03 -8.05 -8.16
C LEU A 293 -13.14 -7.20 -8.80
N GLN A 294 -14.32 -7.13 -8.17
CA GLN A 294 -15.38 -6.19 -8.59
C GLN A 294 -14.96 -4.73 -8.43
N ALA A 295 -14.29 -4.39 -7.32
CA ALA A 295 -13.78 -3.04 -7.10
C ALA A 295 -12.69 -2.65 -8.10
N LEU A 296 -11.92 -3.63 -8.60
CA LEU A 296 -10.96 -3.45 -9.70
C LEU A 296 -11.63 -3.38 -11.09
N GLY A 297 -12.95 -3.53 -11.18
CA GLY A 297 -13.70 -3.39 -12.43
C GLY A 297 -13.71 -4.64 -13.32
N LEU A 298 -13.34 -5.81 -12.81
CA LEU A 298 -13.39 -7.06 -13.59
C LEU A 298 -14.84 -7.50 -13.83
N SER A 299 -15.07 -8.21 -14.93
CA SER A 299 -16.41 -8.64 -15.33
C SER A 299 -17.00 -9.65 -14.34
N PRO A 300 -18.34 -9.69 -14.18
CA PRO A 300 -19.00 -10.66 -13.31
C PRO A 300 -18.62 -12.12 -13.64
N GLU A 301 -18.43 -12.46 -14.91
CA GLU A 301 -18.07 -13.81 -15.34
C GLU A 301 -16.70 -14.24 -14.81
N VAL A 302 -15.70 -13.35 -14.88
CA VAL A 302 -14.36 -13.60 -14.32
C VAL A 302 -14.43 -13.73 -12.81
N VAL A 303 -15.18 -12.83 -12.16
CA VAL A 303 -15.35 -12.81 -10.69
C VAL A 303 -16.02 -14.10 -10.20
N ASP A 304 -17.09 -14.53 -10.87
CA ASP A 304 -17.80 -15.76 -10.55
C ASP A 304 -16.89 -16.96 -10.74
N ARG A 305 -16.16 -17.03 -11.86
CA ARG A 305 -15.26 -18.14 -12.14
C ARG A 305 -14.14 -18.27 -11.10
N VAL A 306 -13.53 -17.16 -10.70
CA VAL A 306 -12.51 -17.14 -9.64
C VAL A 306 -13.09 -17.63 -8.32
N SER A 307 -14.30 -17.18 -7.97
CA SER A 307 -14.97 -17.65 -6.76
C SER A 307 -15.23 -19.16 -6.79
N ASP A 308 -15.69 -19.70 -7.91
CA ASP A 308 -15.99 -21.13 -8.05
C ASP A 308 -14.71 -21.98 -7.92
N LEU A 309 -13.61 -21.48 -8.51
CA LEU A 309 -12.29 -22.09 -8.39
C LEU A 309 -11.82 -22.15 -6.92
N ILE A 310 -11.95 -21.05 -6.18
CA ILE A 310 -11.59 -21.00 -4.75
C ILE A 310 -12.50 -21.94 -3.95
N LEU A 311 -13.81 -21.95 -4.19
CA LEU A 311 -14.73 -22.82 -3.44
C LEU A 311 -14.47 -24.32 -3.71
N ALA A 312 -13.93 -24.67 -4.87
CA ALA A 312 -13.56 -26.06 -5.17
C ALA A 312 -12.43 -26.59 -4.25
N THR A 313 -11.60 -25.72 -3.67
CA THR A 313 -10.54 -26.13 -2.73
C THR A 313 -11.09 -26.63 -1.39
N ILE A 314 -12.38 -26.42 -1.09
CA ILE A 314 -13.03 -26.99 0.12
C ILE A 314 -13.06 -28.52 0.06
N THR A 315 -13.38 -29.06 -1.11
CA THR A 315 -13.60 -30.51 -1.30
C THR A 315 -12.45 -31.19 -2.04
N HIS A 316 -11.58 -30.40 -2.67
CA HIS A 316 -10.57 -30.86 -3.62
C HIS A 316 -11.17 -31.79 -4.68
N GLN A 317 -12.37 -31.44 -5.18
CA GLN A 317 -13.05 -32.12 -6.27
C GLN A 317 -13.37 -31.13 -7.40
N ALA A 318 -12.85 -31.43 -8.60
CA ALA A 318 -13.24 -30.71 -9.80
C ALA A 318 -14.49 -31.37 -10.42
N PRO A 319 -15.43 -30.57 -10.96
CA PRO A 319 -16.46 -31.08 -11.86
C PRO A 319 -15.86 -31.85 -13.05
N ASP A 320 -16.62 -32.79 -13.60
CA ASP A 320 -16.19 -33.57 -14.76
C ASP A 320 -15.91 -32.67 -15.97
N GLY A 321 -14.73 -32.82 -16.56
CA GLY A 321 -14.29 -32.02 -17.70
C GLY A 321 -13.78 -30.60 -17.37
N ASP A 322 -13.84 -30.16 -16.11
CA ASP A 322 -13.31 -28.84 -15.73
C ASP A 322 -11.79 -28.88 -15.52
N ILE A 323 -11.04 -28.68 -16.60
CA ILE A 323 -9.57 -28.71 -16.58
C ILE A 323 -8.96 -27.59 -15.74
N ASN A 324 -9.58 -26.40 -15.67
CA ASN A 324 -9.01 -25.28 -14.93
C ASN A 324 -9.11 -25.51 -13.41
N THR A 325 -10.22 -26.08 -12.94
CA THR A 325 -10.34 -26.50 -11.54
C THR A 325 -9.38 -27.65 -11.23
N GLN A 326 -9.18 -28.59 -12.15
CA GLN A 326 -8.18 -29.65 -11.96
C GLN A 326 -6.76 -29.08 -11.83
N ILE A 327 -6.38 -28.11 -12.67
CA ILE A 327 -5.08 -27.43 -12.60
C ILE A 327 -4.89 -26.77 -11.23
N LEU A 328 -5.87 -25.99 -10.75
CA LEU A 328 -5.77 -25.31 -9.45
C LEU A 328 -5.64 -26.33 -8.31
N LEU A 329 -6.48 -27.36 -8.28
CA LEU A 329 -6.48 -28.35 -7.21
C LEU A 329 -5.21 -29.21 -7.21
N ASP A 330 -4.71 -29.57 -8.38
CA ASP A 330 -3.45 -30.30 -8.46
C ASP A 330 -2.26 -29.43 -8.04
N ALA A 331 -2.27 -28.14 -8.38
CA ALA A 331 -1.24 -27.19 -7.95
C ALA A 331 -1.25 -27.01 -6.43
N ASP A 332 -2.43 -26.91 -5.81
CA ASP A 332 -2.58 -26.85 -4.35
C ASP A 332 -2.09 -28.14 -3.65
N LEU A 333 -2.25 -29.30 -4.31
CA LEU A 333 -1.78 -30.59 -3.79
C LEU A 333 -0.33 -30.94 -4.18
N ALA A 334 0.29 -30.20 -5.12
CA ALA A 334 1.65 -30.46 -5.61
C ALA A 334 2.71 -30.56 -4.49
N PRO A 335 2.64 -29.78 -3.39
CA PRO A 335 3.52 -29.95 -2.24
C PRO A 335 3.60 -31.37 -1.67
N LEU A 336 2.55 -32.19 -1.80
CA LEU A 336 2.58 -33.59 -1.38
C LEU A 336 3.65 -34.40 -2.11
N GLY A 337 3.90 -34.09 -3.39
CA GLY A 337 4.88 -34.76 -4.25
C GLY A 337 6.27 -34.12 -4.24
N SER A 338 6.50 -33.11 -3.40
CA SER A 338 7.81 -32.48 -3.25
C SER A 338 8.88 -33.46 -2.72
N PRO A 339 10.19 -33.15 -2.90
CA PRO A 339 11.25 -33.94 -2.27
C PRO A 339 11.01 -34.12 -0.76
N GLU A 340 11.32 -35.30 -0.21
CA GLU A 340 10.95 -35.65 1.18
C GLU A 340 11.38 -34.59 2.21
N THR A 341 12.55 -33.98 2.01
CA THR A 341 13.08 -32.92 2.89
C THR A 341 12.18 -31.68 2.90
N VAL A 342 11.67 -31.28 1.73
CA VAL A 342 10.74 -30.15 1.56
C VAL A 342 9.38 -30.50 2.17
N PHE A 343 8.82 -31.66 1.82
CA PHE A 343 7.55 -32.14 2.39
C PHE A 343 7.57 -32.18 3.93
N LYS A 344 8.70 -32.61 4.52
CA LYS A 344 8.90 -32.61 5.97
C LYS A 344 8.92 -31.19 6.55
N GLN A 345 9.61 -30.26 5.89
CA GLN A 345 9.65 -28.85 6.33
C GLN A 345 8.26 -28.21 6.26
N GLN A 346 7.52 -28.43 5.17
CA GLN A 346 6.14 -28.00 5.02
C GLN A 346 5.23 -28.60 6.10
N SER A 347 5.37 -29.89 6.40
CA SER A 347 4.61 -30.54 7.49
C SER A 347 4.92 -29.94 8.87
N LEU A 348 6.18 -29.55 9.13
CA LEU A 348 6.55 -28.84 10.36
C LEU A 348 5.99 -27.41 10.40
N ALA A 349 5.93 -26.72 9.26
CA ALA A 349 5.29 -25.41 9.14
C ALA A 349 3.79 -25.52 9.44
N LEU A 350 3.10 -26.49 8.83
CA LEU A 350 1.69 -26.80 9.10
C LEU A 350 1.46 -27.08 10.59
N ARG A 351 2.31 -27.90 11.22
CA ARG A 351 2.24 -28.21 12.66
C ARG A 351 2.27 -26.95 13.53
N LYS A 352 3.03 -25.92 13.14
CA LYS A 352 3.09 -24.64 13.87
C LYS A 352 1.80 -23.85 13.78
N GLU A 353 1.09 -23.90 12.65
CA GLU A 353 -0.23 -23.24 12.50
C GLU A 353 -1.29 -23.91 13.37
N PHE A 354 -1.19 -25.23 13.52
CA PHE A 354 -2.04 -26.03 14.41
C PHE A 354 -1.44 -26.20 15.81
N ALA A 355 -0.58 -25.27 16.27
CA ALA A 355 0.00 -25.29 17.62
C ALA A 355 -1.03 -25.30 18.76
N TRP A 356 -2.29 -24.97 18.46
CA TRP A 356 -3.40 -24.96 19.40
C TRP A 356 -4.09 -26.33 19.60
N LEU A 357 -3.79 -27.32 18.74
CA LEU A 357 -4.21 -28.71 18.94
C LEU A 357 -3.19 -29.46 19.79
N SER A 358 -3.66 -30.47 20.53
CA SER A 358 -2.75 -31.46 21.13
C SER A 358 -1.99 -32.22 20.03
N GLU A 359 -0.88 -32.86 20.39
CA GLU A 359 -0.12 -33.65 19.41
C GLU A 359 -0.98 -34.80 18.88
N GLU A 360 -1.72 -35.48 19.75
CA GLU A 360 -2.61 -36.59 19.42
C GLU A 360 -3.72 -36.15 18.46
N GLU A 361 -4.38 -35.01 18.76
CA GLU A 361 -5.42 -34.45 17.90
C GLU A 361 -4.89 -34.04 16.53
N PHE A 362 -3.74 -33.36 16.50
CA PHE A 362 -3.09 -32.97 15.25
C PHE A 362 -2.74 -34.18 14.40
N GLN A 363 -2.10 -35.19 14.99
CA GLN A 363 -1.71 -36.40 14.29
C GLN A 363 -2.92 -37.20 13.79
N ALA A 364 -3.99 -37.33 14.59
CA ALA A 364 -5.21 -38.01 14.18
C ALA A 364 -5.92 -37.27 13.01
N ASN A 365 -6.00 -35.94 13.06
CA ASN A 365 -6.56 -35.13 11.97
C ASN A 365 -5.70 -35.22 10.71
N ARG A 366 -4.37 -35.14 10.87
CA ARG A 366 -3.43 -35.24 9.76
C ARG A 366 -3.48 -36.62 9.10
N ALA A 367 -3.52 -37.69 9.88
CA ALA A 367 -3.62 -39.05 9.37
C ALA A 367 -4.90 -39.24 8.54
N ARG A 368 -6.06 -38.79 9.04
CA ARG A 368 -7.33 -38.86 8.30
C ARG A 368 -7.27 -38.14 6.95
N LEU A 369 -6.72 -36.92 6.93
CA LEU A 369 -6.56 -36.14 5.71
C LEU A 369 -5.63 -36.84 4.71
N LEU A 370 -4.47 -37.31 5.17
CA LEU A 370 -3.50 -37.96 4.29
C LEU A 370 -3.98 -39.31 3.75
N THR A 371 -4.67 -40.11 4.57
CA THR A 371 -5.30 -41.35 4.11
C THR A 371 -6.32 -41.08 3.01
N GLY A 372 -7.16 -40.05 3.17
CA GLY A 372 -8.15 -39.67 2.15
C GLY A 372 -7.53 -39.29 0.80
N PHE A 373 -6.34 -38.68 0.78
CA PHE A 373 -5.60 -38.45 -0.46
C PHE A 373 -4.98 -39.73 -1.02
N LEU A 374 -4.37 -40.56 -0.16
CA LEU A 374 -3.70 -41.79 -0.55
C LEU A 374 -4.66 -42.83 -1.17
N GLU A 375 -5.92 -42.84 -0.74
CA GLU A 375 -6.98 -43.72 -1.24
C GLU A 375 -7.54 -43.31 -2.61
N ARG A 376 -7.25 -42.10 -3.10
CA ARG A 376 -7.67 -41.69 -4.44
C ARG A 376 -6.98 -42.57 -5.48
N GLU A 377 -7.69 -42.90 -6.57
CA GLU A 377 -7.09 -43.59 -7.72
C GLU A 377 -5.92 -42.77 -8.30
N ARG A 378 -6.09 -41.44 -8.36
CA ARG A 378 -5.06 -40.47 -8.72
C ARG A 378 -5.09 -39.31 -7.73
N ILE A 379 -3.94 -38.99 -7.13
CA ILE A 379 -3.82 -37.78 -6.30
C ILE A 379 -3.87 -36.55 -7.20
N TYR A 380 -3.13 -36.60 -8.31
CA TYR A 380 -3.09 -35.57 -9.35
C TYR A 380 -3.92 -35.97 -10.57
N ARG A 381 -4.85 -35.09 -10.98
CA ARG A 381 -5.79 -35.34 -12.08
C ARG A 381 -5.16 -35.06 -13.45
N THR A 382 -4.38 -33.99 -13.56
CA THR A 382 -3.62 -33.65 -14.75
C THR A 382 -2.54 -34.72 -15.02
N ASP A 383 -2.43 -35.15 -16.27
CA ASP A 383 -1.46 -36.18 -16.66
C ASP A 383 0.00 -35.76 -16.43
N GLN A 384 0.27 -34.46 -16.54
CA GLN A 384 1.61 -33.92 -16.33
C GLN A 384 2.05 -34.07 -14.86
N LEU A 385 1.25 -33.58 -13.90
CA LEU A 385 1.58 -33.68 -12.47
C LEU A 385 1.46 -35.11 -11.95
N PHE A 386 0.54 -35.91 -12.48
CA PHE A 386 0.48 -37.33 -12.14
C PHE A 386 1.79 -38.05 -12.48
N LYS A 387 2.33 -37.85 -13.69
CA LYS A 387 3.57 -38.50 -14.11
C LYS A 387 4.78 -38.04 -13.29
N SER A 388 4.83 -36.77 -12.89
CA SER A 388 5.99 -36.21 -12.19
C SER A 388 5.94 -36.37 -10.67
N LEU A 389 4.75 -36.29 -10.05
CA LEU A 389 4.61 -36.13 -8.60
C LEU A 389 3.91 -37.31 -7.89
N GLU A 390 3.11 -38.12 -8.59
CA GLU A 390 2.25 -39.13 -7.94
C GLU A 390 3.05 -40.13 -7.08
N SER A 391 4.11 -40.71 -7.66
CA SER A 391 4.93 -41.71 -6.95
C SER A 391 5.59 -41.12 -5.70
N GLN A 392 6.13 -39.90 -5.80
CA GLN A 392 6.76 -39.22 -4.66
C GLN A 392 5.72 -38.83 -3.60
N ALA A 393 4.54 -38.38 -4.03
CA ALA A 393 3.44 -38.06 -3.12
C ALA A 393 3.01 -39.29 -2.32
N ARG A 394 2.73 -40.42 -2.99
CA ARG A 394 2.37 -41.68 -2.31
C ARG A 394 3.45 -42.14 -1.34
N HIS A 395 4.73 -42.01 -1.70
CA HIS A 395 5.84 -42.30 -0.79
C HIS A 395 5.82 -41.39 0.46
N ASN A 396 5.70 -40.08 0.26
CA ASN A 396 5.64 -39.10 1.35
C ASN A 396 4.45 -39.35 2.29
N LEU A 397 3.26 -39.60 1.73
CA LEU A 397 2.04 -39.87 2.49
C LEU A 397 2.15 -41.16 3.31
N ALA A 398 2.56 -42.27 2.70
CA ALA A 398 2.73 -43.55 3.40
C ALA A 398 3.76 -43.45 4.52
N LYS A 399 4.86 -42.73 4.30
CA LYS A 399 5.90 -42.51 5.31
C LYS A 399 5.41 -41.65 6.47
N ALA A 400 4.61 -40.63 6.20
CA ALA A 400 4.00 -39.79 7.24
C ALA A 400 3.03 -40.59 8.13
N LEU A 401 2.23 -41.48 7.53
CA LEU A 401 1.28 -42.36 8.24
C LEU A 401 1.99 -43.44 9.08
N ASN A 402 3.08 -44.02 8.57
CA ASN A 402 3.83 -45.03 9.33
C ASN A 402 4.57 -44.44 10.55
N ARG A 403 4.93 -43.16 10.52
CA ARG A 403 5.52 -42.48 11.68
C ARG A 403 4.49 -42.21 12.77
N THR A 404 3.22 -42.01 12.40
CA THR A 404 2.15 -41.74 13.36
C THR A 404 1.71 -42.96 14.16
N ASN A 405 1.92 -44.17 13.64
CA ASN A 405 1.61 -45.43 14.33
C ASN A 405 2.68 -45.91 15.33
N ASN A 406 3.83 -45.22 15.42
CA ASN A 406 4.98 -45.62 16.26
C ASN A 406 5.22 -44.68 17.47
N HIS A 407 4.25 -43.83 17.78
CA HIS A 407 4.20 -42.97 18.96
C HIS A 407 2.88 -43.22 19.69
#